data_AF-A0A7X3CNW7-F1
#
_entry.id   AF-A0A7X3CNW7-F1
#
_cell.length_a   1.000
_cell.length_b   1.000
_cell.length_c   1.000
_cell.angle_alpha   90.00
_cell.angle_beta   90.00
_cell.angle_gamma   90.00
#
_symmetry.space_group_name_H-M   'P 1'
#
loop_
_entity.id
_entity.type
_entity.pdbx_description
1 polymer ?
#
loop_
_entity_poly.entity_id
_entity_poly.type
_entity_poly.pdbx_seq_one_letter_code
_entity_poly.pdbx_strand_id
1 'polypeptide(L)'
;MFDRFPALSTERLQLREVTLEDMEAAAELYGNSVMMKTRQGPEKHLDIQASKDSRRTAVPERETAAHRIQEWFMTPYQEQKGIRFGIYLKNSNRLIGSCGFYRWNKAHYKAELVFDIHSEYRKRGLLKEALNALIAFGFDSMKLNRIEARIEGGNQPAQRTLLSLGFRHEGIERESEFEDGKFIDIACFSLLKGDGPPPVHLVK
;
A
#
# COMPACT_ATOMS: atom_id res chain seq x y z
N MET A 1 -20.30 2.10 -4.36
CA MET A 1 -19.53 2.37 -3.12
C MET A 1 -20.06 1.43 -2.06
N PHE A 2 -19.31 1.18 -0.99
CA PHE A 2 -19.87 0.46 0.16
C PHE A 2 -20.65 1.45 1.04
N ASP A 3 -21.79 1.02 1.59
CA ASP A 3 -22.62 1.86 2.48
C ASP A 3 -21.90 2.19 3.78
N ARG A 4 -20.98 1.32 4.20
CA ARG A 4 -20.07 1.50 5.33
C ARG A 4 -18.68 1.01 4.94
N PHE A 5 -17.64 1.61 5.52
CA PHE A 5 -16.29 1.11 5.36
C PHE A 5 -16.23 -0.36 5.81
N PRO A 6 -15.79 -1.29 4.93
CA PRO A 6 -15.77 -2.71 5.25
C PRO A 6 -14.72 -3.04 6.31
N ALA A 7 -14.97 -4.07 7.11
CA ALA A 7 -13.97 -4.63 8.01
C ALA A 7 -13.67 -6.07 7.58
N LEU A 8 -12.40 -6.42 7.45
CA LEU A 8 -11.97 -7.79 7.16
C LEU A 8 -11.34 -8.40 8.41
N SER A 9 -11.53 -9.69 8.59
CA SER A 9 -11.06 -10.44 9.75
C SER A 9 -10.38 -11.70 9.27
N THR A 10 -9.23 -12.01 9.85
CA THR A 10 -8.43 -13.21 9.57
C THR A 10 -8.19 -13.98 10.86
N GLU A 11 -7.31 -14.96 10.89
CA GLU A 11 -7.00 -15.67 12.13
C GLU A 11 -6.38 -14.71 13.17
N ARG A 12 -5.38 -13.93 12.76
CA ARG A 12 -4.56 -13.11 13.67
C ARG A 12 -4.81 -11.61 13.52
N LEU A 13 -5.41 -11.18 12.41
CA LEU A 13 -5.49 -9.77 12.03
C LEU A 13 -6.93 -9.28 11.88
N GLN A 14 -7.12 -8.01 12.18
CA GLN A 14 -8.26 -7.22 11.77
C GLN A 14 -7.79 -6.15 10.78
N LEU A 15 -8.43 -6.06 9.63
CA LEU A 15 -8.22 -5.00 8.65
C LEU A 15 -9.43 -4.06 8.74
N ARG A 16 -9.19 -2.82 9.16
CA ARG A 16 -10.25 -1.82 9.34
C ARG A 16 -9.84 -0.45 8.86
N GLU A 17 -10.82 0.45 8.82
CA GLU A 17 -10.60 1.87 8.59
C GLU A 17 -9.57 2.42 9.59
N VAL A 18 -8.66 3.24 9.07
CA VAL A 18 -7.77 4.08 9.88
C VAL A 18 -8.40 5.46 9.95
N THR A 19 -8.62 5.94 11.17
CA THR A 19 -9.26 7.24 11.42
C THR A 19 -8.28 8.19 12.11
N LEU A 20 -8.69 9.43 12.35
CA LEU A 20 -7.87 10.38 13.12
C LEU A 20 -7.65 9.93 14.57
N GLU A 21 -8.47 9.01 15.11
CA GLU A 21 -8.24 8.40 16.42
C GLU A 21 -7.00 7.49 16.43
N ASP A 22 -6.60 6.98 15.27
CA ASP A 22 -5.40 6.15 15.11
C ASP A 22 -4.12 6.97 14.92
N MET A 23 -4.17 8.31 15.03
CA MET A 23 -3.05 9.20 14.74
C MET A 23 -1.79 8.87 15.54
N GLU A 24 -1.93 8.47 16.80
CA GLU A 24 -0.77 8.14 17.65
C GLU A 24 -0.11 6.82 17.21
N ALA A 25 -0.92 5.80 16.90
CA ALA A 25 -0.42 4.54 16.34
C ALA A 25 0.16 4.72 14.92
N ALA A 26 -0.44 5.60 14.11
CA ALA A 26 0.07 5.97 12.80
C ALA A 26 1.38 6.76 12.90
N ALA A 27 1.53 7.65 13.89
CA ALA A 27 2.78 8.36 14.15
C ALA A 27 3.89 7.40 14.57
N GLU A 28 3.60 6.39 15.39
CA GLU A 28 4.59 5.36 15.75
C GLU A 28 5.02 4.53 14.53
N LEU A 29 4.04 4.11 13.71
CA LEU A 29 4.27 3.30 12.53
C LEU A 29 5.02 4.07 11.41
N TYR A 30 4.71 5.36 11.24
CA TYR A 30 5.13 6.16 10.10
C TYR A 30 6.11 7.29 10.45
N GLY A 31 6.37 7.57 11.72
CA GLY A 31 7.11 8.75 12.21
C GLY A 31 8.56 8.82 11.72
N ASN A 32 9.29 7.70 11.78
CA ASN A 32 10.66 7.59 11.23
C ASN A 32 10.72 6.84 9.91
N SER A 33 9.60 6.29 9.45
CA SER A 33 9.55 5.63 8.16
C SER A 33 9.38 6.71 7.09
N VAL A 34 10.39 6.84 6.24
CA VAL A 34 10.15 7.13 4.83
C VAL A 34 9.32 5.94 4.33
N MET A 35 8.03 5.96 4.65
CA MET A 35 7.00 5.27 3.88
C MET A 35 7.37 5.46 2.42
N MET A 36 7.20 4.42 1.60
CA MET A 36 7.24 4.55 0.15
C MET A 36 6.52 5.85 -0.18
N LYS A 37 7.31 6.87 -0.56
CA LYS A 37 6.80 8.21 -0.77
C LYS A 37 5.64 8.03 -1.73
N THR A 38 4.52 8.63 -1.40
CA THR A 38 3.29 8.42 -2.14
C THR A 38 3.56 8.55 -3.63
N ARG A 39 3.27 7.50 -4.39
CA ARG A 39 3.35 7.43 -5.85
C ARG A 39 2.29 8.32 -6.51
N GLN A 40 2.39 9.61 -6.25
CA GLN A 40 1.52 10.76 -6.58
C GLN A 40 0.62 11.26 -5.43
N GLY A 41 1.17 12.21 -4.68
CA GLY A 41 0.50 13.38 -4.08
C GLY A 41 1.32 14.63 -4.48
N PRO A 42 0.77 15.85 -4.54
CA PRO A 42 1.19 16.90 -5.47
C PRO A 42 2.66 17.28 -5.28
N GLU A 43 3.51 16.88 -6.21
CA GLU A 43 4.79 17.52 -6.39
C GLU A 43 4.51 18.93 -6.91
N LYS A 44 4.74 19.93 -6.06
CA LYS A 44 5.18 21.24 -6.55
C LYS A 44 6.57 21.05 -7.16
N HIS A 45 6.64 20.46 -8.35
CA HIS A 45 7.81 20.51 -9.21
C HIS A 45 7.73 21.76 -10.08
N LEU A 46 8.01 22.89 -9.42
CA LEU A 46 8.60 24.13 -9.90
C LEU A 46 9.29 24.62 -8.61
N ASP A 47 10.59 24.44 -8.42
CA ASP A 47 11.61 25.19 -9.15
C ASP A 47 12.93 24.41 -9.31
N ILE A 48 13.40 24.41 -10.55
CA ILE A 48 14.80 24.27 -10.90
C ILE A 48 15.50 25.52 -10.36
N GLN A 49 16.40 25.33 -9.38
CA GLN A 49 17.31 26.34 -8.82
C GLN A 49 16.64 27.48 -8.01
N ALA A 50 16.32 27.22 -6.73
CA ALA A 50 16.15 28.30 -5.76
C ALA A 50 16.71 27.94 -4.37
N SER A 51 17.71 28.74 -3.98
CA SER A 51 18.21 29.08 -2.64
C SER A 51 18.53 27.99 -1.59
N LYS A 52 19.81 28.01 -1.18
CA LYS A 52 20.36 27.42 0.06
C LYS A 52 19.88 28.10 1.35
N ASP A 53 18.71 28.71 1.38
CA ASP A 53 18.22 29.41 2.57
C ASP A 53 16.71 29.24 2.69
N SER A 54 16.31 28.32 3.56
CA SER A 54 14.94 28.22 4.09
C SER A 54 14.98 27.29 5.31
N ARG A 55 14.91 27.89 6.49
CA ARG A 55 14.56 27.24 7.75
C ARG A 55 13.28 26.42 7.53
N ARG A 56 13.42 25.12 7.25
CA ARG A 56 12.31 24.15 7.30
C ARG A 56 11.88 24.07 8.77
N THR A 57 10.80 24.76 9.12
CA THR A 57 10.12 24.52 10.40
C THR A 57 9.70 23.06 10.40
N ALA A 58 10.23 22.27 11.34
CA ALA A 58 9.82 20.88 11.52
C ALA A 58 8.31 20.86 11.80
N VAL A 59 7.54 20.28 10.88
CA VAL A 59 6.12 20.00 11.13
C VAL A 59 6.05 19.01 12.29
N PRO A 60 5.27 19.26 13.34
CA PRO A 60 5.08 18.31 14.43
C PRO A 60 4.71 16.91 13.91
N GLU A 61 5.24 15.85 14.51
CA GLU A 61 4.97 14.46 14.08
C GLU A 61 3.46 14.15 14.04
N ARG A 62 2.68 14.73 14.97
CA ARG A 62 1.22 14.61 14.99
C ARG A 62 0.53 15.26 13.79
N GLU A 63 0.93 16.47 13.41
CA GLU A 63 0.40 17.14 12.20
C GLU A 63 0.76 16.34 10.94
N THR A 64 1.95 15.74 10.92
CA THR A 64 2.39 14.85 9.82
C THR A 64 1.57 13.56 9.76
N ALA A 65 1.25 12.95 10.91
CA ALA A 65 0.46 11.72 10.97
C ALA A 65 -1.01 11.95 10.55
N ALA A 66 -1.64 13.03 11.01
CA ALA A 66 -2.99 13.39 10.57
C ALA A 66 -3.05 13.63 9.05
N HIS A 67 -2.08 14.36 8.50
CA HIS A 67 -1.98 14.59 7.06
C HIS A 67 -1.87 13.27 6.28
N ARG A 68 -1.03 12.33 6.74
CA ARG A 68 -0.87 11.00 6.10
C ARG A 68 -2.15 10.16 6.16
N ILE A 69 -2.85 10.18 7.30
CA ILE A 69 -4.16 9.50 7.42
C ILE A 69 -5.13 10.06 6.39
N GLN A 70 -5.21 11.39 6.29
CA GLN A 70 -6.10 12.03 5.33
C GLN A 70 -5.71 11.69 3.87
N GLU A 71 -4.44 11.85 3.51
CA GLU A 71 -3.95 11.65 2.15
C GLU A 71 -4.04 10.20 1.68
N TRP A 72 -3.72 9.22 2.53
CA TRP A 72 -3.56 7.82 2.11
C TRP A 72 -4.78 6.94 2.36
N PHE A 73 -5.62 7.31 3.33
CA PHE A 73 -6.76 6.50 3.73
C PHE A 73 -8.07 7.21 3.39
N MET A 74 -8.26 8.45 3.85
CA MET A 74 -9.55 9.12 3.77
C MET A 74 -9.84 9.66 2.36
N THR A 75 -8.95 10.46 1.79
CA THR A 75 -9.17 11.12 0.48
C THR A 75 -9.41 10.11 -0.65
N PRO A 76 -8.58 9.07 -0.86
CA PRO A 76 -8.82 8.10 -1.94
C PRO A 76 -10.15 7.36 -1.78
N TYR A 77 -10.58 7.11 -0.54
CA TYR A 77 -11.86 6.48 -0.25
C TYR A 77 -13.04 7.42 -0.55
N GLN A 78 -12.98 8.67 -0.08
CA GLN A 78 -14.00 9.70 -0.33
C GLN A 78 -14.16 9.99 -1.83
N GLU A 79 -13.05 10.05 -2.57
CA GLU A 79 -13.05 10.24 -4.03
C GLU A 79 -13.37 8.97 -4.81
N GLN A 80 -13.59 7.84 -4.13
CA GLN A 80 -13.84 6.52 -4.72
C GLN A 80 -12.73 6.03 -5.67
N LYS A 81 -11.51 6.52 -5.46
CA LYS A 81 -10.30 6.14 -6.22
C LYS A 81 -9.51 5.02 -5.55
N GLY A 82 -9.84 4.66 -4.31
CA GLY A 82 -9.17 3.58 -3.60
C GLY A 82 -9.84 3.23 -2.28
N ILE A 83 -9.28 2.25 -1.60
CA ILE A 83 -9.65 1.84 -0.25
C ILE A 83 -8.41 1.28 0.43
N ARG A 84 -8.04 1.80 1.59
CA ARG A 84 -6.87 1.35 2.35
C ARG A 84 -7.26 1.01 3.79
N PHE A 85 -6.83 -0.14 4.25
CA PHE A 85 -7.06 -0.68 5.58
C PHE A 85 -5.79 -0.57 6.41
N GLY A 86 -5.93 -0.24 7.68
CA GLY A 86 -4.89 -0.52 8.67
C GLY A 86 -4.90 -2.00 9.01
N ILE A 87 -3.72 -2.59 9.20
CA ILE A 87 -3.55 -3.98 9.63
C ILE A 87 -3.34 -3.97 11.15
N TYR A 88 -4.29 -4.52 11.90
CA TYR A 88 -4.26 -4.57 13.36
C TYR A 88 -4.09 -5.99 13.87
N LEU A 89 -3.22 -6.19 14.86
CA LEU A 89 -3.15 -7.45 15.61
C LEU A 89 -4.36 -7.58 16.53
N LYS A 90 -5.09 -8.69 16.44
CA LYS A 90 -6.30 -8.91 17.25
C LYS A 90 -6.04 -8.93 18.76
N ASN A 91 -4.91 -9.47 19.19
CA ASN A 91 -4.60 -9.66 20.61
C ASN A 91 -4.20 -8.37 21.34
N SER A 92 -3.82 -7.32 20.60
CA SER A 92 -3.32 -6.07 21.18
C SER A 92 -3.97 -4.81 20.60
N ASN A 93 -4.79 -4.97 19.56
CA ASN A 93 -5.32 -3.88 18.74
C ASN A 93 -4.22 -2.92 18.23
N ARG A 94 -2.98 -3.43 18.05
CA ARG A 94 -1.85 -2.63 17.58
C ARG A 94 -1.85 -2.54 16.06
N LEU A 95 -1.75 -1.32 15.53
CA LEU A 95 -1.54 -1.07 14.11
C LEU A 95 -0.11 -1.49 13.74
N ILE A 96 0.03 -2.41 12.79
CA ILE A 96 1.33 -3.00 12.42
C ILE A 96 1.73 -2.75 10.95
N GLY A 97 0.86 -2.11 10.17
CA GLY A 97 1.05 -1.85 8.76
C GLY A 97 -0.25 -1.43 8.09
N SER A 98 -0.25 -1.31 6.77
CA SER A 98 -1.46 -1.07 6.00
C SER A 98 -1.46 -1.82 4.67
N CYS A 99 -2.66 -2.06 4.14
CA CYS A 99 -2.81 -2.62 2.79
C CYS A 99 -4.11 -2.14 2.16
N GLY A 100 -4.16 -2.07 0.84
CA GLY A 100 -5.35 -1.58 0.15
C GLY A 100 -5.25 -1.63 -1.36
N PHE A 101 -6.23 -1.01 -1.98
CA PHE A 101 -6.30 -0.80 -3.41
C PHE A 101 -6.29 0.70 -3.72
N TYR A 102 -5.50 1.09 -4.71
CA TYR A 102 -5.42 2.44 -5.26
C TYR A 102 -5.78 2.42 -6.76
N ARG A 103 -5.99 3.59 -7.37
CA ARG A 103 -6.38 3.74 -8.79
C ARG A 103 -7.53 2.80 -9.19
N TRP A 104 -8.56 2.71 -8.35
CA TRP A 104 -9.71 1.84 -8.60
C TRP A 104 -10.45 2.28 -9.86
N ASN A 105 -10.25 1.52 -10.94
CA ASN A 105 -10.91 1.71 -12.21
C ASN A 105 -12.07 0.73 -12.34
N LYS A 106 -13.28 1.22 -12.06
CA LYS A 106 -14.52 0.42 -12.11
C LYS A 106 -14.91 0.01 -13.54
N ALA A 107 -14.59 0.84 -14.54
CA ALA A 107 -14.89 0.54 -15.94
C ALA A 107 -14.03 -0.62 -16.49
N HIS A 108 -12.83 -0.80 -15.95
CA HIS A 108 -11.90 -1.86 -16.36
C HIS A 108 -11.73 -2.95 -15.30
N TYR A 109 -12.56 -2.94 -14.25
CA TYR A 109 -12.55 -3.93 -13.17
C TYR A 109 -11.14 -4.18 -12.62
N LYS A 110 -10.38 -3.10 -12.39
CA LYS A 110 -9.00 -3.21 -11.91
C LYS A 110 -8.63 -2.18 -10.86
N ALA A 111 -7.65 -2.53 -10.03
CA ALA A 111 -7.06 -1.64 -9.05
C ALA A 111 -5.63 -2.06 -8.71
N GLU A 112 -4.84 -1.13 -8.19
CA GLU A 112 -3.45 -1.34 -7.79
C GLU A 112 -3.37 -1.73 -6.31
N LEU A 113 -2.81 -2.89 -6.01
CA LEU A 113 -2.49 -3.36 -4.68
C LEU A 113 -1.33 -2.54 -4.10
N VAL A 114 -1.56 -1.98 -2.92
CA VAL A 114 -0.57 -1.22 -2.15
C VAL A 114 -0.48 -1.78 -0.74
N PHE A 115 0.73 -1.90 -0.19
CA PHE A 115 0.92 -2.49 1.13
C PHE A 115 2.25 -2.12 1.78
N ASP A 116 2.26 -2.23 3.10
CA ASP A 116 3.43 -2.05 3.94
C ASP A 116 3.23 -2.82 5.27
N ILE A 117 4.35 -3.10 5.94
CA ILE A 117 4.33 -3.66 7.28
C ILE A 117 5.56 -3.16 8.04
N HIS A 118 5.36 -2.82 9.30
CA HIS A 118 6.43 -2.41 10.20
C HIS A 118 7.50 -3.50 10.28
N SER A 119 8.77 -3.07 10.37
CA SER A 119 9.94 -3.95 10.28
C SER A 119 9.90 -5.09 11.31
N GLU A 120 9.44 -4.80 12.53
CA GLU A 120 9.32 -5.77 13.62
C GLU A 120 8.37 -6.94 13.32
N TYR A 121 7.39 -6.74 12.44
CA TYR A 121 6.35 -7.73 12.11
C TYR A 121 6.61 -8.43 10.77
N ARG A 122 7.72 -8.12 10.09
CA ARG A 122 8.16 -8.82 8.87
C ARG A 122 8.55 -10.26 9.17
N LYS A 123 8.53 -11.11 8.14
CA LYS A 123 8.92 -12.54 8.20
C LYS A 123 8.09 -13.41 9.16
N ARG A 124 6.92 -12.94 9.64
CA ARG A 124 5.98 -13.69 10.50
C ARG A 124 4.74 -14.21 9.76
N GLY A 125 4.69 -14.05 8.43
CA GLY A 125 3.54 -14.40 7.59
C GLY A 125 2.34 -13.44 7.70
N LEU A 126 2.39 -12.43 8.58
CA LEU A 126 1.26 -11.51 8.85
C LEU A 126 0.88 -10.69 7.61
N LEU A 127 1.86 -10.12 6.89
CA LEU A 127 1.57 -9.39 5.65
C LEU A 127 0.90 -10.29 4.60
N LYS A 128 1.38 -11.53 4.43
CA LYS A 128 0.80 -12.48 3.48
C LYS A 128 -0.65 -12.83 3.84
N GLU A 129 -0.94 -13.03 5.13
CA GLU A 129 -2.29 -13.26 5.63
C GLU A 129 -3.22 -12.08 5.33
N ALA A 130 -2.78 -10.84 5.63
CA ALA A 130 -3.54 -9.63 5.31
C ALA A 130 -3.82 -9.51 3.81
N LEU A 131 -2.79 -9.73 2.97
CA LEU A 131 -2.91 -9.61 1.52
C LEU A 131 -3.82 -10.68 0.91
N ASN A 132 -3.80 -11.93 1.41
CA ASN A 132 -4.74 -12.95 0.97
C ASN A 132 -6.20 -12.53 1.22
N ALA A 133 -6.49 -12.00 2.41
CA ALA A 133 -7.84 -11.50 2.73
C ALA A 133 -8.24 -10.30 1.86
N LEU A 134 -7.30 -9.38 1.62
CA LEU A 134 -7.53 -8.21 0.77
C LEU A 134 -7.75 -8.58 -0.70
N ILE A 135 -6.99 -9.55 -1.24
CA ILE A 135 -7.15 -10.06 -2.61
C ILE A 135 -8.53 -10.69 -2.79
N ALA A 136 -8.96 -11.54 -1.85
CA ALA A 136 -10.30 -12.12 -1.86
C ALA A 136 -11.37 -11.02 -1.87
N PHE A 137 -11.24 -10.03 -0.99
CA PHE A 137 -12.12 -8.86 -0.98
C PHE A 137 -12.14 -8.11 -2.32
N GLY A 138 -10.98 -7.93 -2.97
CA GLY A 138 -10.87 -7.30 -4.29
C GLY A 138 -11.68 -8.04 -5.36
N PHE A 139 -11.57 -9.37 -5.44
CA PHE A 139 -12.29 -10.15 -6.44
C PHE A 139 -13.78 -10.36 -6.12
N ASP A 140 -14.11 -10.54 -4.85
CA ASP A 140 -15.46 -10.93 -4.41
C ASP A 140 -16.35 -9.72 -4.14
N SER A 141 -15.84 -8.71 -3.44
CA SER A 141 -16.61 -7.54 -3.03
C SER A 141 -16.45 -6.36 -4.00
N MET A 142 -15.22 -6.05 -4.42
CA MET A 142 -14.98 -4.97 -5.39
C MET A 142 -15.21 -5.40 -6.85
N LYS A 143 -15.45 -6.69 -7.08
CA LYS A 143 -15.68 -7.29 -8.42
C LYS A 143 -14.54 -7.04 -9.41
N LEU A 144 -13.31 -6.92 -8.91
CA LEU A 144 -12.15 -6.80 -9.79
C LEU A 144 -12.00 -8.06 -10.64
N ASN A 145 -11.53 -7.89 -11.87
CA ASN A 145 -10.99 -8.95 -12.70
C ASN A 145 -9.46 -9.00 -12.58
N ARG A 146 -8.82 -7.86 -12.32
CA ARG A 146 -7.36 -7.72 -12.31
C ARG A 146 -6.90 -6.89 -11.12
N ILE A 147 -5.91 -7.40 -10.42
CA ILE A 147 -5.17 -6.67 -9.39
C ILE A 147 -3.77 -6.41 -9.93
N GLU A 148 -3.38 -5.15 -9.96
CA GLU A 148 -2.06 -4.71 -10.41
C GLU A 148 -1.17 -4.45 -9.21
N ALA A 149 0.15 -4.56 -9.34
CA ALA A 149 1.07 -4.10 -8.32
C ALA A 149 2.31 -3.51 -9.00
N ARG A 150 2.64 -2.28 -8.62
CA ARG A 150 3.87 -1.58 -9.04
C ARG A 150 4.82 -1.64 -7.87
N ILE A 151 6.08 -2.01 -8.07
CA ILE A 151 7.08 -2.12 -6.99
C ILE A 151 8.39 -1.52 -7.49
N GLU A 152 9.10 -0.76 -6.66
CA GLU A 152 10.45 -0.30 -7.00
C GLU A 152 11.31 -1.51 -7.42
N GLY A 153 12.04 -1.40 -8.53
CA GLY A 153 12.82 -2.51 -9.10
C GLY A 153 13.83 -3.11 -8.11
N GLY A 154 14.38 -2.30 -7.21
CA GLY A 154 15.29 -2.74 -6.14
C GLY A 154 14.63 -3.47 -4.96
N ASN A 155 13.30 -3.38 -4.81
CA ASN A 155 12.59 -3.90 -3.64
C ASN A 155 12.26 -5.40 -3.77
N GLN A 156 13.31 -6.21 -3.71
CA GLN A 156 13.24 -7.67 -3.78
C GLN A 156 12.32 -8.32 -2.72
N PRO A 157 12.24 -7.84 -1.46
CA PRO A 157 11.28 -8.37 -0.49
C PRO A 157 9.81 -8.24 -0.91
N ALA A 158 9.41 -7.10 -1.47
CA ALA A 158 8.04 -6.88 -1.92
C ALA A 158 7.72 -7.72 -3.17
N GLN A 159 8.65 -7.78 -4.13
CA GLN A 159 8.52 -8.64 -5.33
C GLN A 159 8.34 -10.12 -4.95
N ARG A 160 9.15 -10.65 -4.03
CA ARG A 160 8.98 -12.03 -3.52
C ARG A 160 7.64 -12.25 -2.84
N THR A 161 7.12 -11.25 -2.14
CA THR A 161 5.80 -11.34 -1.50
C THR A 161 4.72 -11.51 -2.56
N LEU A 162 4.73 -10.68 -3.62
CA LEU A 162 3.80 -10.76 -4.74
C LEU A 162 3.88 -12.12 -5.46
N LEU A 163 5.08 -12.58 -5.82
CA LEU A 163 5.27 -13.89 -6.46
C LEU A 163 4.69 -15.03 -5.59
N SER A 164 4.90 -14.97 -4.27
CA SER A 164 4.36 -15.96 -3.33
C SER A 164 2.84 -15.95 -3.18
N LEU A 165 2.19 -14.87 -3.63
CA LEU A 165 0.74 -14.67 -3.68
C LEU A 165 0.16 -15.05 -5.06
N GLY A 166 0.99 -15.52 -6.00
CA GLY A 166 0.55 -15.91 -7.34
C GLY A 166 0.60 -14.80 -8.38
N PHE A 167 1.08 -13.60 -8.03
CA PHE A 167 1.26 -12.54 -9.02
C PHE A 167 2.31 -12.95 -10.06
N ARG A 168 2.09 -12.56 -11.30
CA ARG A 168 3.02 -12.73 -12.42
C ARG A 168 3.72 -11.40 -12.69
N HIS A 169 5.03 -11.47 -12.94
CA HIS A 169 5.79 -10.32 -13.41
C HIS A 169 5.47 -10.05 -14.89
N GLU A 170 5.17 -8.80 -15.23
CA GLU A 170 4.77 -8.40 -16.58
C GLU A 170 5.82 -7.54 -17.29
N GLY A 171 6.72 -6.90 -16.53
CA GLY A 171 7.77 -6.07 -17.11
C GLY A 171 8.34 -5.03 -16.14
N ILE A 172 9.25 -4.22 -16.67
CA ILE A 172 9.86 -3.11 -15.96
C ILE A 172 9.59 -1.82 -16.73
N GLU A 173 9.01 -0.84 -16.05
CA GLU A 173 8.95 0.54 -16.52
C GLU A 173 10.27 1.22 -16.14
N ARG A 174 11.16 1.39 -17.11
CA ARG A 174 12.50 1.94 -16.91
C ARG A 174 12.43 3.43 -16.60
N GLU A 175 13.13 3.88 -15.57
CA GLU A 175 13.21 5.29 -15.16
C GLU A 175 11.84 5.97 -15.04
N SER A 176 10.81 5.22 -14.63
CA SER A 176 9.42 5.67 -14.68
C SER A 176 9.05 6.67 -13.59
N GLU A 177 9.79 6.68 -12.48
CA GLU A 177 9.49 7.51 -11.31
C GLU A 177 10.78 8.24 -10.88
N PHE A 178 10.66 9.48 -10.40
CA PHE A 178 11.78 10.27 -9.90
C PHE A 178 11.66 10.39 -8.38
N GLU A 179 12.54 9.72 -7.66
CA GLU A 179 12.52 9.68 -6.20
C GLU A 179 13.92 9.95 -5.63
N ASP A 180 13.99 10.77 -4.59
CA ASP A 180 15.26 11.08 -3.89
C ASP A 180 16.38 11.57 -4.82
N GLY A 181 16.01 12.36 -5.85
CA GLY A 181 16.96 12.96 -6.77
C GLY A 181 17.45 12.02 -7.88
N LYS A 182 16.85 10.84 -8.06
CA LYS A 182 17.20 9.89 -9.11
C LYS A 182 15.95 9.31 -9.78
N PHE A 183 16.10 8.92 -11.04
CA PHE A 183 15.09 8.09 -11.70
C PHE A 183 15.22 6.64 -11.20
N ILE A 184 14.07 5.99 -11.00
CA ILE A 184 13.98 4.60 -10.54
C ILE A 184 13.13 3.77 -11.50
N ASP A 185 13.49 2.49 -11.61
CA ASP A 185 12.73 1.49 -12.34
C ASP A 185 11.56 0.98 -11.50
N ILE A 186 10.45 0.65 -12.16
CA ILE A 186 9.27 0.07 -11.54
C ILE A 186 9.01 -1.31 -12.13
N ALA A 187 9.08 -2.34 -11.30
CA ALA A 187 8.67 -3.69 -11.64
C ALA A 187 7.14 -3.82 -11.52
N CYS A 188 6.52 -4.27 -12.61
CA CYS A 188 5.07 -4.39 -12.75
C CYS A 188 4.64 -5.85 -12.61
N PHE A 189 3.59 -6.07 -11.82
CA PHE A 189 3.01 -7.37 -11.54
C PHE A 189 1.50 -7.33 -11.69
N SER A 190 0.91 -8.49 -11.94
CA SER A 190 -0.54 -8.64 -11.92
C SER A 190 -1.00 -9.99 -11.39
N LEU A 191 -2.24 -10.02 -10.92
CA LEU A 191 -3.00 -11.21 -10.58
C LEU A 191 -4.39 -11.09 -11.20
N LEU A 192 -4.82 -12.10 -11.93
CA LEU A 192 -6.14 -12.17 -12.53
C LEU A 192 -7.09 -12.99 -11.63
N LYS A 193 -8.39 -12.69 -11.70
CA LYS A 193 -9.42 -13.42 -10.96
C LYS A 193 -9.43 -14.92 -11.29
N GLY A 194 -9.06 -15.27 -12.53
CA GLY A 194 -8.98 -16.66 -13.00
C GLY A 194 -7.64 -17.33 -12.75
N ASP A 195 -6.66 -16.64 -12.16
CA ASP A 195 -5.39 -17.28 -11.80
C ASP A 195 -5.62 -18.27 -10.65
N GLY A 196 -5.22 -19.53 -10.88
CA GLY A 196 -5.16 -20.54 -9.82
C GLY A 196 -4.07 -20.21 -8.79
N PRO A 197 -3.94 -21.00 -7.71
CA PRO A 197 -2.85 -20.85 -6.76
C PRO A 197 -1.49 -20.87 -7.49
N PRO A 198 -0.46 -20.19 -6.95
CA PRO A 198 0.85 -20.11 -7.60
C PRO A 198 1.34 -21.50 -8.03
N PRO A 199 1.92 -21.65 -9.24
CA PRO A 199 2.51 -22.91 -9.64
C PRO A 199 3.53 -23.34 -8.60
N VAL A 200 3.34 -24.54 -8.04
CA VAL A 200 4.29 -25.12 -7.08
C VAL A 200 5.55 -25.47 -7.87
N HIS A 201 6.55 -24.59 -7.84
CA HIS A 201 7.87 -24.95 -8.33
C HIS A 201 8.47 -25.97 -7.37
N LEU A 202 8.34 -27.25 -7.73
CA LEU A 202 9.17 -28.32 -7.16
C LEU A 202 10.62 -27.99 -7.52
N VAL A 203 11.37 -27.49 -6.55
CA VAL A 203 12.83 -27.43 -6.65
C VAL A 203 13.32 -28.87 -6.68
N LYS A 204 13.96 -29.27 -7.78
CA LYS A 204 14.73 -30.52 -7.85
C LYS A 204 16.08 -30.33 -7.16
#